data_AF-A0A662C682-F1
#
_entry.id   AF-A0A662C682-F1
#
_cell.length_a   1.000
_cell.length_b   1.000
_cell.length_c   1.000
_cell.angle_alpha   90.00
_cell.angle_beta   90.00
_cell.angle_gamma   90.00
#
_symmetry.space_group_name_H-M   'P 1'
#
loop_
_entity.id
_entity.type
_entity.pdbx_description
1 polymer ?
#
loop_
_entity_poly.entity_id
_entity_poly.type
_entity_poly.pdbx_seq_one_letter_code
_entity_poly.pdbx_strand_id
1 'polypeptide(L)'
;MKNNLDLKRIFIIIAIVLFSITVESQKTVIPKVLHNFQIDSEGNLFTKNKDGVVLFETKSSTKNVLRTFEGVATGVKEGIQFNFKDEDLNGTLVFGLIHYEDSKYPLPVYRSKTSKIVNGKALVNFRYLKGNYDMTGWEDSKKGTIGYRVINSNGSFLYDGKVSFSGNGPFQVVNTIVSGPFINLLKPDSVTISFVSSEESVCSIMINNQVFKDKKATKIHDIKIDGLSPEKNYPYTLKYGNLEQHYSLKTNPLPGSRKEFVFAYTSDSRGGAGGGERSFNGTNAYMIKKIMAVSAQKNIAFAQITGDIIGGYKDVAGEMQLQYRNINNAIEPFAHSYHIVMNMGNHEAYNKSFRDKERKYHLRIDNFPYATNSSETLFASVFTNPHNGPISEDHSKYDPDSSKMNFPPYDENVFYYTYANVAMINLNSDYWYTPSMRSIPINGGNIHGYVMDN
;
A
#
# COMPACT_ATOMS: atom_id res chain seq x y z
N MET A 1 -1.20 -44.39 -33.29
CA MET A 1 -0.68 -44.02 -31.96
C MET A 1 0.83 -43.69 -31.92
N LYS A 2 1.52 -43.43 -33.05
CA LYS A 2 2.94 -43.02 -33.07
C LYS A 2 3.23 -41.57 -33.46
N ASN A 3 2.26 -40.82 -34.00
CA ASN A 3 2.47 -39.43 -34.47
C ASN A 3 2.15 -38.32 -33.46
N ASN A 4 1.62 -38.65 -32.27
CA ASN A 4 1.25 -37.65 -31.25
C ASN A 4 2.36 -37.34 -30.23
N LEU A 5 3.46 -38.11 -30.20
CA LEU A 5 4.56 -37.86 -29.28
C LEU A 5 5.54 -36.79 -29.79
N ASP A 6 5.73 -36.66 -31.11
CA ASP A 6 6.68 -35.70 -31.69
C ASP A 6 6.16 -34.25 -31.67
N LEU A 7 4.85 -34.03 -31.89
CA LEU A 7 4.27 -32.68 -31.78
C LEU A 7 4.36 -32.12 -30.34
N LYS A 8 4.22 -32.98 -29.32
CA LYS A 8 4.34 -32.54 -27.91
C LYS A 8 5.78 -32.14 -27.56
N ARG A 9 6.80 -32.80 -28.12
CA ARG A 9 8.20 -32.43 -27.90
C ARG A 9 8.58 -31.14 -28.62
N ILE A 10 8.05 -30.91 -29.83
CA ILE A 10 8.25 -29.65 -30.57
C ILE A 10 7.55 -28.48 -29.86
N PHE A 11 6.35 -28.67 -29.32
CA PHE A 11 5.65 -27.64 -28.53
C PHE A 11 6.36 -27.30 -27.22
N ILE A 12 6.96 -28.28 -26.53
CA ILE A 12 7.71 -28.04 -25.29
C ILE A 12 9.03 -27.29 -25.57
N ILE A 13 9.71 -27.57 -26.68
CA ILE A 13 10.94 -26.85 -27.07
C ILE A 13 10.62 -25.42 -27.52
N ILE A 14 9.53 -25.19 -28.27
CA ILE A 14 9.08 -23.84 -28.64
C ILE A 14 8.62 -23.05 -27.40
N ALA A 15 7.96 -23.69 -26.43
CA ALA A 15 7.59 -23.05 -25.17
C ALA A 15 8.81 -22.66 -24.30
N ILE A 16 9.87 -23.47 -24.30
CA ILE A 16 11.12 -23.16 -23.58
C ILE A 16 11.92 -22.05 -24.28
N VAL A 17 11.92 -21.99 -25.62
CA VAL A 17 12.58 -20.92 -26.37
C VAL A 17 11.78 -19.61 -26.31
N LEU A 18 10.44 -19.65 -26.27
CA LEU A 18 9.59 -18.47 -26.07
C LEU A 18 9.56 -17.97 -24.63
N PHE A 19 9.87 -18.80 -23.62
CA PHE A 19 10.10 -18.36 -22.25
C PHE A 19 11.52 -17.83 -22.00
N SER A 20 12.45 -18.07 -22.92
CA SER A 20 13.83 -17.57 -22.83
C SER A 20 14.00 -16.18 -23.46
N ILE A 21 12.94 -15.63 -24.05
CA ILE A 21 12.93 -14.28 -24.64
C ILE A 21 11.97 -13.42 -23.80
N THR A 22 12.57 -12.70 -22.85
CA THR A 22 12.14 -11.46 -22.15
C THR A 22 12.47 -11.49 -20.65
N VAL A 23 13.74 -11.78 -20.33
CA VAL A 23 14.45 -10.93 -19.34
C VAL A 23 15.45 -10.11 -20.14
N GLU A 24 14.94 -9.38 -21.13
CA GLU A 24 15.64 -8.17 -21.55
C GLU A 24 15.51 -7.27 -20.32
N SER A 25 16.59 -7.12 -19.56
CA SER A 25 16.70 -6.06 -18.56
C SER A 25 16.18 -4.81 -19.24
N GLN A 26 15.01 -4.30 -18.83
CA GLN A 26 14.47 -3.06 -19.39
C GLN A 26 15.64 -2.07 -19.35
N LYS A 27 16.15 -1.69 -20.53
CA LYS A 27 17.24 -0.72 -20.61
C LYS A 27 16.75 0.48 -19.83
N THR A 28 17.48 0.86 -18.79
CA THR A 28 17.10 2.00 -17.96
C THR A 28 17.05 3.20 -18.88
N VAL A 29 15.85 3.69 -19.19
CA VAL A 29 15.68 4.90 -19.99
C VAL A 29 15.82 6.06 -19.03
N ILE A 30 16.88 6.84 -19.18
CA ILE A 30 17.08 8.07 -18.41
C ILE A 30 16.13 9.12 -18.98
N PRO A 31 15.21 9.69 -18.17
CA PRO A 31 14.38 10.82 -18.57
C PRO A 31 15.25 11.99 -19.06
N LYS A 32 14.89 12.65 -20.16
CA LYS A 32 15.74 13.68 -20.77
C LYS A 32 15.88 14.94 -19.91
N VAL A 33 14.95 15.16 -18.98
CA VAL A 33 15.07 16.23 -17.97
C VAL A 33 16.29 16.03 -17.05
N LEU A 34 16.80 14.79 -16.95
CA LEU A 34 17.97 14.40 -16.17
C LEU A 34 19.26 14.45 -17.00
N HIS A 35 19.75 15.65 -17.27
CA HIS A 35 20.84 15.91 -18.22
C HIS A 35 22.24 15.39 -17.83
N ASN A 36 22.52 15.12 -16.55
CA ASN A 36 23.86 14.71 -16.08
C ASN A 36 23.97 13.22 -15.71
N PHE A 37 22.96 12.41 -16.04
CA PHE A 37 23.01 10.96 -15.81
C PHE A 37 23.42 10.21 -17.06
N GLN A 38 24.21 9.15 -16.88
CA GLN A 38 24.75 8.34 -17.95
C GLN A 38 24.76 6.86 -17.53
N ILE A 39 24.82 5.98 -18.52
CA ILE A 39 24.99 4.54 -18.33
C ILE A 39 26.35 4.17 -18.90
N ASP A 40 27.17 3.48 -18.13
CA ASP A 40 28.48 3.01 -18.60
C ASP A 40 28.35 1.76 -19.50
N SER A 41 29.48 1.25 -20.00
CA SER A 41 29.50 0.07 -20.86
C SER A 41 29.02 -1.22 -20.17
N GLU A 42 28.99 -1.25 -18.84
CA GLU A 42 28.53 -2.39 -18.03
C GLU A 42 27.04 -2.27 -17.66
N GLY A 43 26.39 -1.17 -18.02
CA GLY A 43 24.99 -0.92 -17.70
C GLY A 43 24.79 -0.22 -16.35
N ASN A 44 25.85 0.24 -15.68
CA ASN A 44 25.72 0.95 -14.41
C ASN A 44 25.31 2.40 -14.63
N LEU A 45 24.30 2.83 -13.89
CA LEU A 45 23.85 4.22 -13.88
C LEU A 45 24.77 5.06 -12.99
N PHE A 46 25.25 6.19 -13.52
CA PHE A 46 26.13 7.11 -12.80
C PHE A 46 25.85 8.57 -13.16
N THR A 47 26.37 9.48 -12.33
CA THR A 47 26.43 10.92 -12.60
C THR A 47 27.77 11.49 -12.13
N LYS A 48 28.06 12.76 -12.44
CA LYS A 48 29.26 13.47 -12.00
C LYS A 48 28.86 14.68 -11.16
N ASN A 49 29.53 14.91 -10.04
CA ASN A 49 29.33 16.13 -9.27
C ASN A 49 30.00 17.34 -9.95
N LYS A 50 29.87 18.53 -9.36
CA LYS A 50 30.46 19.78 -9.87
C LYS A 50 31.98 19.73 -10.03
N ASP A 51 32.65 18.90 -9.24
CA ASP A 51 34.11 18.71 -9.27
C ASP A 51 34.54 17.60 -10.24
N GLY A 52 33.61 17.02 -10.99
CA GLY A 52 33.86 15.92 -11.94
C GLY A 52 33.97 14.52 -11.30
N VAL A 53 33.75 14.40 -9.98
CA VAL A 53 33.77 13.11 -9.26
C VAL A 53 32.60 12.25 -9.71
N VAL A 54 32.90 11.01 -10.11
CA VAL A 54 31.90 10.03 -10.56
C VAL A 54 31.18 9.41 -9.36
N LEU A 55 29.85 9.39 -9.44
CA LEU A 55 28.95 8.84 -8.43
C LEU A 55 28.11 7.72 -9.06
N PHE A 56 28.21 6.51 -8.53
CA PHE A 56 27.45 5.35 -9.01
C PHE A 56 26.18 5.14 -8.20
N GLU A 57 25.14 4.61 -8.85
CA GLU A 57 23.92 4.18 -8.16
C GLU A 57 24.28 3.14 -7.09
N THR A 58 23.84 3.39 -5.86
CA THR A 58 23.91 2.43 -4.77
C THR A 58 22.53 1.83 -4.56
N LYS A 59 22.45 0.50 -4.54
CA LYS A 59 21.21 -0.24 -4.28
C LYS A 59 21.26 -0.90 -2.92
N SER A 60 20.26 -0.65 -2.10
CA SER A 60 20.09 -1.34 -0.82
C SER A 60 19.63 -2.77 -1.07
N SER A 61 20.20 -3.70 -0.30
CA SER A 61 19.67 -5.06 -0.18
C SER A 61 18.93 -5.14 1.15
N THR A 62 17.62 -5.39 1.10
CA THR A 62 16.79 -5.56 2.29
C THR A 62 15.78 -6.68 2.06
N LYS A 63 15.57 -7.48 3.11
CA LYS A 63 14.51 -8.49 3.16
C LYS A 63 13.25 -7.95 3.84
N ASN A 64 13.30 -6.74 4.43
CA ASN A 64 12.13 -6.05 4.99
C ASN A 64 11.29 -5.40 3.89
N VAL A 65 10.71 -6.25 3.04
CA VAL A 65 9.83 -5.86 1.94
C VAL A 65 8.48 -6.55 2.08
N LEU A 66 7.42 -5.98 1.52
CA LEU A 66 6.05 -6.46 1.73
C LEU A 66 5.87 -7.95 1.39
N ARG A 67 6.45 -8.39 0.27
CA ARG A 67 6.39 -9.80 -0.19
C ARG A 67 7.02 -10.82 0.77
N THR A 68 7.81 -10.37 1.74
CA THR A 68 8.38 -11.22 2.80
C THR A 68 7.32 -11.66 3.79
N PHE A 69 6.27 -10.86 3.98
CA PHE A 69 5.24 -11.07 4.98
C PHE A 69 3.87 -11.44 4.39
N GLU A 70 3.62 -11.17 3.11
CA GLU A 70 2.36 -11.51 2.44
C GLU A 70 2.44 -12.76 1.57
N GLY A 71 1.34 -13.52 1.54
CA GLY A 71 1.25 -14.77 0.77
C GLY A 71 2.19 -15.85 1.28
N VAL A 72 2.46 -15.86 2.59
CA VAL A 72 3.41 -16.77 3.26
C VAL A 72 2.76 -17.76 4.21
N ALA A 73 1.43 -17.73 4.32
CA ALA A 73 0.66 -18.57 5.23
C ALA A 73 0.06 -19.76 4.48
N THR A 74 0.11 -20.93 5.13
CA THR A 74 -0.50 -22.17 4.65
C THR A 74 -1.25 -22.84 5.79
N GLY A 75 -2.42 -23.40 5.49
CA GLY A 75 -3.18 -24.18 6.46
C GLY A 75 -2.55 -25.55 6.70
N VAL A 76 -2.51 -25.99 7.95
CA VAL A 76 -2.04 -27.32 8.38
C VAL A 76 -3.07 -27.96 9.30
N LYS A 77 -2.81 -29.16 9.82
CA LYS A 77 -3.74 -29.85 10.71
C LYS A 77 -4.03 -29.07 12.00
N GLU A 78 -2.98 -28.47 12.57
CA GLU A 78 -3.00 -27.83 13.88
C GLU A 78 -3.38 -26.34 13.85
N GLY A 79 -3.40 -25.70 12.68
CA GLY A 79 -3.67 -24.27 12.54
C GLY A 79 -3.04 -23.71 11.26
N ILE A 80 -2.36 -22.56 11.35
CA ILE A 80 -1.75 -21.86 10.21
C ILE A 80 -0.23 -21.78 10.38
N GLN A 81 0.49 -22.31 9.40
CA GLN A 81 1.95 -22.22 9.31
C GLN A 81 2.36 -21.03 8.44
N PHE A 82 3.28 -20.22 8.96
CA PHE A 82 3.90 -19.10 8.26
C PHE A 82 5.33 -19.48 7.84
N ASN A 83 5.68 -19.16 6.61
CA ASN A 83 7.03 -19.29 6.05
C ASN A 83 7.44 -17.96 5.43
N PHE A 84 7.84 -17.01 6.27
CA PHE A 84 8.34 -15.71 5.86
C PHE A 84 9.53 -15.90 4.92
N LYS A 85 9.61 -15.10 3.85
CA LYS A 85 10.66 -15.23 2.82
C LYS A 85 11.99 -14.61 3.27
N ASP A 86 12.32 -14.84 4.54
CA ASP A 86 13.55 -14.44 5.19
C ASP A 86 13.96 -15.52 6.20
N GLU A 87 14.91 -16.37 5.79
CA GLU A 87 15.43 -17.46 6.62
C GLU A 87 16.25 -16.97 7.81
N ASP A 88 16.65 -15.69 7.84
CA ASP A 88 17.38 -15.11 8.98
C ASP A 88 16.41 -14.51 10.02
N LEU A 89 15.11 -14.42 9.69
CA LEU A 89 14.11 -13.83 10.55
C LEU A 89 13.87 -14.72 11.77
N ASN A 90 14.25 -14.20 12.93
CA ASN A 90 13.95 -14.78 14.23
C ASN A 90 13.17 -13.76 15.06
N GLY A 91 12.26 -14.23 15.92
CA GLY A 91 11.43 -13.34 16.72
C GLY A 91 10.14 -13.97 17.24
N THR A 92 9.07 -13.17 17.27
CA THR A 92 7.78 -13.52 17.83
C THR A 92 6.65 -13.13 16.88
N LEU A 93 5.71 -14.05 16.67
CA LEU A 93 4.45 -13.83 16.01
C LEU A 93 3.35 -13.74 17.08
N VAL A 94 2.76 -12.56 17.23
CA VAL A 94 1.60 -12.32 18.09
C VAL A 94 0.36 -12.50 17.23
N PHE A 95 -0.67 -13.19 17.72
CA PHE A 95 -1.87 -13.47 16.93
C PHE A 95 -3.15 -13.41 17.77
N GLY A 96 -4.28 -13.23 17.09
CA GLY A 96 -5.61 -13.21 17.68
C GLY A 96 -6.68 -13.33 16.60
N LEU A 97 -7.88 -13.76 16.97
CA LEU A 97 -9.03 -13.75 16.05
C LEU A 97 -9.54 -12.32 15.89
N ILE A 98 -10.15 -12.03 14.74
CA ILE A 98 -10.88 -10.78 14.47
C ILE A 98 -12.37 -11.13 14.43
N HIS A 99 -13.15 -10.50 15.31
CA HIS A 99 -14.60 -10.64 15.32
C HIS A 99 -15.22 -9.44 14.62
N TYR A 100 -15.52 -9.58 13.32
CA TYR A 100 -16.07 -8.50 12.51
C TYR A 100 -17.48 -8.08 12.95
N GLU A 101 -18.22 -8.97 13.62
CA GLU A 101 -19.60 -8.72 14.06
C GLU A 101 -19.71 -8.16 15.50
N ASP A 102 -18.61 -8.10 16.27
CA ASP A 102 -18.63 -7.66 17.69
C ASP A 102 -18.77 -6.15 17.87
N SER A 103 -18.23 -5.40 16.91
CA SER A 103 -17.87 -4.00 17.08
C SER A 103 -17.91 -3.30 15.73
N LYS A 104 -18.34 -2.03 15.75
CA LYS A 104 -18.24 -1.14 14.59
C LYS A 104 -16.80 -0.97 14.09
N TYR A 105 -15.80 -1.11 14.96
CA TYR A 105 -14.38 -0.92 14.63
C TYR A 105 -13.60 -2.19 15.03
N PRO A 106 -13.65 -3.25 14.20
CA PRO A 106 -13.11 -4.55 14.57
C PRO A 106 -11.58 -4.52 14.60
N LEU A 107 -11.02 -5.13 15.64
CA LEU A 107 -9.58 -5.27 15.84
C LEU A 107 -9.27 -6.72 16.27
N PRO A 108 -8.05 -7.22 16.00
CA PRO A 108 -7.64 -8.52 16.51
C PRO A 108 -7.59 -8.51 18.05
N VAL A 109 -8.22 -9.50 18.68
CA VAL A 109 -8.05 -9.73 20.13
C VAL A 109 -6.82 -10.60 20.34
N TYR A 110 -5.65 -9.94 20.45
CA TYR A 110 -4.37 -10.63 20.57
C TYR A 110 -4.28 -11.47 21.85
N ARG A 111 -3.68 -12.66 21.70
CA ARG A 111 -3.49 -13.62 22.79
C ARG A 111 -2.19 -13.35 23.53
N SER A 112 -2.17 -13.65 24.83
CA SER A 112 -0.93 -13.68 25.62
C SER A 112 0.01 -14.82 25.19
N LYS A 113 -0.54 -15.87 24.59
CA LYS A 113 0.23 -16.92 23.91
C LYS A 113 0.64 -16.45 22.53
N THR A 114 1.93 -16.53 22.26
CA THR A 114 2.56 -16.15 21.00
C THR A 114 3.23 -17.37 20.37
N SER A 115 3.63 -17.24 19.11
CA SER A 115 4.43 -18.24 18.41
C SER A 115 5.83 -17.71 18.20
N LYS A 116 6.85 -18.54 18.43
CA LYS A 116 8.22 -18.18 18.08
C LYS A 116 8.39 -18.22 16.57
N ILE A 117 9.09 -17.23 16.03
CA ILE A 117 9.59 -17.25 14.66
C ILE A 117 11.03 -17.75 14.73
N VAL A 118 11.30 -18.87 14.06
CA VAL A 118 12.63 -19.46 13.97
C VAL A 118 12.94 -19.69 12.50
N ASN A 119 14.03 -19.09 12.02
CA ASN A 119 14.48 -19.17 10.64
C ASN A 119 13.36 -18.90 9.61
N GLY A 120 12.63 -17.79 9.81
CA GLY A 120 11.50 -17.39 8.96
C GLY A 120 10.21 -18.19 9.17
N LYS A 121 10.15 -19.16 10.09
CA LYS A 121 9.00 -20.06 10.24
C LYS A 121 8.30 -19.88 11.58
N ALA A 122 6.97 -19.90 11.57
CA ALA A 122 6.15 -19.90 12.77
C ALA A 122 4.86 -20.70 12.56
N LEU A 123 4.31 -21.28 13.63
CA LEU A 123 3.02 -21.97 13.62
C LEU A 123 2.06 -21.30 14.58
N VAL A 124 0.94 -20.78 14.08
CA VAL A 124 -0.21 -20.39 14.92
C VAL A 124 -1.05 -21.63 15.16
N ASN A 125 -0.95 -22.19 16.37
CA ASN A 125 -1.69 -23.39 16.74
C ASN A 125 -3.09 -23.02 17.26
N PHE A 126 -4.13 -23.52 16.61
CA PHE A 126 -5.52 -23.15 16.90
C PHE A 126 -6.05 -23.71 18.20
N ARG A 127 -5.33 -24.63 18.88
CA ARG A 127 -5.68 -25.01 20.26
C ARG A 127 -5.75 -23.81 21.21
N TYR A 128 -5.08 -22.70 20.87
CA TYR A 128 -5.10 -21.45 21.64
C TYR A 128 -6.24 -20.49 21.28
N LEU A 129 -7.05 -20.85 20.28
CA LEU A 129 -8.16 -20.07 19.74
C LEU A 129 -9.51 -20.82 19.85
N LYS A 130 -9.54 -21.99 20.50
CA LYS A 130 -10.75 -22.82 20.70
C LYS A 130 -11.40 -22.62 22.07
N GLY A 131 -12.61 -23.14 22.24
CA GLY A 131 -13.39 -23.15 23.47
C GLY A 131 -13.74 -21.75 23.91
N ASN A 132 -13.44 -21.41 25.17
CA ASN A 132 -13.68 -20.07 25.73
C ASN A 132 -12.93 -18.93 25.01
N TYR A 133 -12.05 -19.26 24.06
CA TYR A 133 -11.30 -18.29 23.26
C TYR A 133 -11.80 -18.16 21.83
N ASP A 134 -12.80 -18.94 21.43
CA ASP A 134 -13.51 -18.75 20.17
C ASP A 134 -14.59 -17.69 20.34
N MET A 135 -14.18 -16.41 20.37
CA MET A 135 -15.14 -15.30 20.39
C MET A 135 -15.82 -15.05 19.04
N THR A 136 -15.51 -15.84 18.01
CA THR A 136 -15.99 -15.65 16.63
C THR A 136 -16.97 -16.73 16.17
N GLY A 137 -17.15 -17.80 16.95
CA GLY A 137 -17.87 -19.00 16.54
C GLY A 137 -17.21 -19.71 15.35
N TRP A 138 -15.87 -19.65 15.22
CA TRP A 138 -15.17 -20.30 14.11
C TRP A 138 -15.20 -21.83 14.21
N GLU A 139 -15.31 -22.41 15.40
CA GLU A 139 -15.40 -23.86 15.56
C GLU A 139 -16.64 -24.45 14.89
N ASP A 140 -17.77 -23.75 15.04
CA ASP A 140 -19.05 -24.14 14.43
C ASP A 140 -19.13 -23.75 12.96
N SER A 141 -18.77 -22.50 12.64
CA SER A 141 -18.84 -21.98 11.28
C SER A 141 -17.73 -22.50 10.35
N LYS A 142 -16.67 -23.10 10.93
CA LYS A 142 -15.48 -23.62 10.26
C LYS A 142 -14.78 -22.57 9.39
N LYS A 143 -14.88 -21.30 9.77
CA LYS A 143 -14.27 -20.16 9.07
C LYS A 143 -13.94 -19.06 10.05
N GLY A 144 -12.89 -18.30 9.77
CA GLY A 144 -12.49 -17.18 10.60
C GLY A 144 -11.36 -16.38 10.00
N THR A 145 -10.97 -15.31 10.68
CA THR A 145 -9.80 -14.50 10.31
C THR A 145 -8.93 -14.26 11.53
N ILE A 146 -7.63 -14.51 11.40
CA ILE A 146 -6.63 -14.13 12.38
C ILE A 146 -5.97 -12.83 11.95
N GLY A 147 -5.81 -11.91 12.91
CA GLY A 147 -4.83 -10.83 12.82
C GLY A 147 -3.53 -11.27 13.48
N TYR A 148 -2.39 -10.86 12.93
CA TYR A 148 -1.07 -11.21 13.46
C TYR A 148 -0.06 -10.08 13.31
N ARG A 149 0.92 -10.07 14.20
CA ARG A 149 2.05 -9.14 14.18
C ARG A 149 3.37 -9.90 14.16
N VAL A 150 4.27 -9.45 13.30
CA VAL A 150 5.64 -9.95 13.20
C VAL A 150 6.57 -9.02 13.95
N ILE A 151 7.23 -9.54 14.98
CA ILE A 151 8.20 -8.82 15.80
C ILE A 151 9.53 -9.55 15.71
N ASN A 152 10.62 -8.87 15.38
CA ASN A 152 11.94 -9.52 15.31
C ASN A 152 12.57 -9.73 16.71
N SER A 153 13.73 -10.39 16.76
CA SER A 153 14.48 -10.67 17.98
C SER A 153 14.89 -9.41 18.77
N ASN A 154 14.98 -8.25 18.10
CA ASN A 154 15.29 -6.97 18.72
C ASN A 154 14.03 -6.25 19.24
N GLY A 155 12.85 -6.87 19.16
CA GLY A 155 11.59 -6.27 19.58
C GLY A 155 11.00 -5.24 18.60
N SER A 156 11.54 -5.14 17.38
CA SER A 156 11.01 -4.23 16.35
C SER A 156 9.79 -4.84 15.67
N PHE A 157 8.72 -4.06 15.57
CA PHE A 157 7.50 -4.43 14.86
C PHE A 157 7.72 -4.25 13.35
N LEU A 158 7.58 -5.34 12.60
CA LEU A 158 7.87 -5.38 11.16
C LEU A 158 6.59 -5.29 10.32
N TYR A 159 5.56 -6.05 10.69
CA TYR A 159 4.34 -6.20 9.90
C TYR A 159 3.12 -6.48 10.77
N ASP A 160 2.00 -5.81 10.50
CA ASP A 160 0.65 -6.12 11.01
C ASP A 160 -0.13 -6.72 9.84
N GLY A 161 -0.70 -7.91 10.00
CA GLY A 161 -1.29 -8.66 8.89
C GLY A 161 -2.54 -9.42 9.27
N LYS A 162 -3.24 -9.91 8.25
CA LYS A 162 -4.44 -10.74 8.37
C LYS A 162 -4.32 -12.00 7.53
N VAL A 163 -4.92 -13.10 8.01
CA VAL A 163 -5.11 -14.35 7.26
C VAL A 163 -6.48 -14.91 7.59
N SER A 164 -7.30 -15.12 6.58
CA SER A 164 -8.56 -15.83 6.67
C SER A 164 -8.35 -17.32 6.44
N PHE A 165 -9.16 -18.14 7.12
CA PHE A 165 -9.07 -19.59 7.06
C PHE A 165 -10.45 -20.25 6.99
N SER A 166 -10.44 -21.50 6.55
CA SER A 166 -11.58 -22.42 6.66
C SER A 166 -11.14 -23.80 7.18
N GLY A 167 -12.12 -24.60 7.64
CA GLY A 167 -11.93 -25.94 8.17
C GLY A 167 -11.89 -26.00 9.70
N ASN A 168 -11.81 -27.23 10.23
CA ASN A 168 -11.69 -27.53 11.66
C ASN A 168 -10.49 -28.44 11.98
N GLY A 169 -9.54 -28.54 11.04
CA GLY A 169 -8.36 -29.41 11.09
C GLY A 169 -8.52 -30.63 10.17
N PRO A 170 -7.95 -30.63 8.94
CA PRO A 170 -7.00 -29.65 8.40
C PRO A 170 -7.62 -28.29 8.08
N PHE A 171 -6.83 -27.24 8.29
CA PHE A 171 -7.18 -25.88 7.92
C PHE A 171 -6.71 -25.57 6.49
N GLN A 172 -7.41 -24.63 5.85
CA GLN A 172 -7.00 -24.04 4.59
C GLN A 172 -6.94 -22.52 4.76
N VAL A 173 -5.91 -21.90 4.19
CA VAL A 173 -5.92 -20.45 3.99
C VAL A 173 -6.85 -20.17 2.82
N VAL A 174 -7.74 -19.19 3.00
CA VAL A 174 -8.68 -18.76 1.96
C VAL A 174 -8.44 -17.28 1.65
N ASN A 175 -9.06 -16.79 0.58
CA ASN A 175 -8.92 -15.40 0.18
C ASN A 175 -9.19 -14.44 1.35
N THR A 176 -8.27 -13.52 1.56
CA THR A 176 -8.22 -12.61 2.70
C THR A 176 -8.19 -11.18 2.17
N ILE A 177 -8.99 -10.29 2.75
CA ILE A 177 -8.78 -8.85 2.56
C ILE A 177 -7.55 -8.44 3.39
N VAL A 178 -6.43 -8.22 2.71
CA VAL A 178 -5.13 -7.91 3.34
C VAL A 178 -4.91 -6.42 3.55
N SER A 179 -5.73 -5.57 2.94
CA SER A 179 -5.78 -4.11 3.16
C SER A 179 -7.19 -3.60 2.85
N GLY A 180 -7.80 -2.83 3.75
CA GLY A 180 -9.14 -2.25 3.56
C GLY A 180 -10.26 -3.16 4.08
N PRO A 181 -11.53 -2.87 3.74
CA PRO A 181 -11.97 -1.90 2.74
C PRO A 181 -11.86 -0.44 3.18
N PHE A 182 -11.61 0.43 2.20
CA PHE A 182 -11.54 1.88 2.33
C PHE A 182 -12.70 2.53 1.59
N ILE A 183 -13.40 3.44 2.26
CA ILE A 183 -14.37 4.34 1.62
C ILE A 183 -13.58 5.46 0.93
N ASN A 184 -13.52 5.45 -0.40
CA ASN A 184 -12.80 6.42 -1.21
C ASN A 184 -13.72 7.10 -2.22
N LEU A 185 -13.29 8.25 -2.73
CA LEU A 185 -14.02 9.02 -3.75
C LEU A 185 -15.50 9.25 -3.40
N LEU A 186 -15.79 9.41 -2.10
CA LEU A 186 -17.15 9.53 -1.59
C LEU A 186 -17.79 10.84 -2.08
N LYS A 187 -18.98 10.72 -2.65
CA LYS A 187 -19.77 11.79 -3.26
C LYS A 187 -21.22 11.74 -2.73
N PRO A 188 -22.07 12.71 -3.11
CA PRO A 188 -23.48 12.67 -2.69
C PRO A 188 -24.25 11.48 -3.28
N ASP A 189 -23.86 11.03 -4.47
CA ASP A 189 -24.58 10.03 -5.26
C ASP A 189 -23.77 8.76 -5.55
N SER A 190 -22.51 8.71 -5.10
CA SER A 190 -21.58 7.66 -5.45
C SER A 190 -20.45 7.50 -4.44
N VAL A 191 -19.77 6.36 -4.50
CA VAL A 191 -18.58 6.03 -3.70
C VAL A 191 -17.75 4.98 -4.44
N THR A 192 -16.44 4.99 -4.25
CA THR A 192 -15.56 3.87 -4.62
C THR A 192 -15.11 3.18 -3.34
N ILE A 193 -15.35 1.88 -3.23
CA ILE A 193 -14.81 1.11 -2.11
C ILE A 193 -13.61 0.33 -2.64
N SER A 194 -12.44 0.59 -2.05
CA SER A 194 -11.20 -0.05 -2.47
C SER A 194 -10.57 -0.94 -1.41
N PHE A 195 -9.90 -2.00 -1.86
CA PHE A 195 -9.24 -2.98 -1.00
C PHE A 195 -8.27 -3.85 -1.78
N VAL A 196 -7.40 -4.55 -1.05
CA VAL A 196 -6.48 -5.54 -1.60
C VAL A 196 -6.80 -6.91 -1.03
N SER A 197 -6.90 -7.91 -1.90
CA SER A 197 -7.10 -9.32 -1.54
C SER A 197 -5.81 -10.14 -1.72
N SER A 198 -5.69 -11.24 -0.98
CA SER A 198 -4.50 -12.11 -1.03
C SER A 198 -4.38 -12.87 -2.35
N GLU A 199 -5.49 -13.14 -3.02
CA GLU A 199 -5.61 -13.93 -4.25
C GLU A 199 -6.43 -13.18 -5.30
N GLU A 200 -6.13 -13.40 -6.59
CA GLU A 200 -6.95 -12.81 -7.65
C GLU A 200 -8.37 -13.37 -7.58
N SER A 201 -9.34 -12.47 -7.47
CA SER A 201 -10.74 -12.85 -7.28
C SER A 201 -11.68 -11.80 -7.85
N VAL A 202 -12.92 -12.21 -8.14
CA VAL A 202 -14.01 -11.27 -8.41
C VAL A 202 -14.75 -11.07 -7.09
N CYS A 203 -14.61 -9.90 -6.51
CA CYS A 203 -15.31 -9.50 -5.31
C CYS A 203 -16.57 -8.72 -5.68
N SER A 204 -17.48 -8.60 -4.72
CA SER A 204 -18.71 -7.83 -4.92
C SER A 204 -19.13 -7.10 -3.67
N ILE A 205 -19.81 -5.98 -3.85
CA ILE A 205 -20.40 -5.18 -2.79
C ILE A 205 -21.90 -5.13 -3.02
N MET A 206 -22.65 -5.53 -2.01
CA MET A 206 -24.09 -5.38 -1.97
C MET A 206 -24.45 -4.13 -1.15
N ILE A 207 -25.19 -3.21 -1.76
CA ILE A 207 -25.64 -1.96 -1.14
C ILE A 207 -27.00 -1.59 -1.74
N ASN A 208 -27.96 -1.24 -0.90
CA ASN A 208 -29.33 -0.90 -1.34
C ASN A 208 -29.96 -1.99 -2.26
N ASN A 209 -29.77 -3.27 -1.93
CA ASN A 209 -30.21 -4.43 -2.71
C ASN A 209 -29.64 -4.52 -4.14
N GLN A 210 -28.65 -3.70 -4.48
CA GLN A 210 -27.90 -3.77 -5.73
C GLN A 210 -26.53 -4.40 -5.49
N VAL A 211 -26.01 -5.08 -6.51
CA VAL A 211 -24.71 -5.75 -6.46
C VAL A 211 -23.77 -5.11 -7.47
N PHE A 212 -22.66 -4.59 -6.97
CA PHE A 212 -21.55 -4.05 -7.75
C PHE A 212 -20.38 -5.03 -7.64
N LYS A 213 -19.66 -5.29 -8.74
CA LYS A 213 -18.62 -6.33 -8.78
C LYS A 213 -17.45 -5.93 -9.67
N ASP A 214 -16.32 -6.56 -9.43
CA ASP A 214 -15.17 -6.43 -10.33
C ASP A 214 -15.52 -6.92 -11.74
N LYS A 215 -14.90 -6.29 -12.74
CA LYS A 215 -15.03 -6.70 -14.14
C LYS A 215 -14.26 -7.98 -14.44
N LYS A 216 -13.14 -8.22 -13.73
CA LYS A 216 -12.26 -9.37 -13.87
C LYS A 216 -11.65 -9.73 -12.52
N ALA A 217 -11.13 -10.95 -12.40
CA ALA A 217 -10.36 -11.32 -11.23
C ALA A 217 -9.13 -10.42 -11.08
N THR A 218 -8.91 -9.89 -9.88
CA THR A 218 -7.81 -8.99 -9.54
C THR A 218 -7.49 -9.11 -8.05
N LYS A 219 -6.31 -8.64 -7.63
CA LYS A 219 -5.97 -8.47 -6.21
C LYS A 219 -6.25 -7.06 -5.70
N ILE A 220 -6.23 -6.06 -6.58
CA ILE A 220 -6.47 -4.67 -6.26
C ILE A 220 -7.86 -4.34 -6.80
N HIS A 221 -8.77 -3.98 -5.89
CA HIS A 221 -10.18 -3.79 -6.18
C HIS A 221 -10.55 -2.34 -5.96
N ASP A 222 -11.16 -1.71 -6.97
CA ASP A 222 -11.76 -0.38 -6.90
C ASP A 222 -13.20 -0.48 -7.43
N ILE A 223 -14.14 -0.79 -6.55
CA ILE A 223 -15.54 -1.03 -6.95
C ILE A 223 -16.33 0.27 -6.79
N LYS A 224 -16.65 0.90 -7.92
CA LYS A 224 -17.52 2.07 -7.98
C LYS A 224 -18.99 1.68 -7.77
N ILE A 225 -19.66 2.42 -6.91
CA ILE A 225 -21.07 2.32 -6.57
C ILE A 225 -21.70 3.66 -6.91
N ASP A 226 -22.71 3.65 -7.79
CA ASP A 226 -23.46 4.82 -8.24
C ASP A 226 -24.93 4.72 -7.82
N GLY A 227 -25.70 5.80 -7.99
CA GLY A 227 -27.15 5.81 -7.75
C GLY A 227 -27.53 5.90 -6.27
N LEU A 228 -26.63 6.40 -5.43
CA LEU A 228 -26.91 6.70 -4.04
C LEU A 228 -27.61 8.07 -3.92
N SER A 229 -28.15 8.35 -2.73
CA SER A 229 -28.78 9.62 -2.40
C SER A 229 -27.92 10.39 -1.42
N PRO A 230 -27.87 11.74 -1.49
CA PRO A 230 -27.08 12.56 -0.57
C PRO A 230 -27.45 12.36 0.90
N GLU A 231 -26.47 12.51 1.78
CA GLU A 231 -26.61 12.49 3.24
C GLU A 231 -27.30 11.25 3.83
N LYS A 232 -27.24 10.12 3.14
CA LYS A 232 -27.93 8.88 3.55
C LYS A 232 -26.93 7.84 4.04
N ASN A 233 -27.30 7.18 5.14
CA ASN A 233 -26.58 6.02 5.65
C ASN A 233 -26.96 4.78 4.83
N TYR A 234 -25.95 4.03 4.41
CA TYR A 234 -26.11 2.78 3.68
C TYR A 234 -25.35 1.67 4.40
N PRO A 235 -26.02 0.61 4.87
CA PRO A 235 -25.34 -0.64 5.16
C PRO A 235 -24.86 -1.24 3.84
N TYR A 236 -23.69 -1.89 3.87
CA TYR A 236 -23.18 -2.63 2.74
C TYR A 236 -22.51 -3.93 3.19
N THR A 237 -22.53 -4.92 2.30
CA THR A 237 -21.88 -6.21 2.50
C THR A 237 -20.81 -6.38 1.44
N LEU A 238 -19.56 -6.53 1.86
CA LEU A 238 -18.45 -6.91 1.00
C LEU A 238 -18.35 -8.44 0.96
N LYS A 239 -18.42 -9.03 -0.22
CA LYS A 239 -18.26 -10.48 -0.46
C LYS A 239 -16.97 -10.75 -1.21
N TYR A 240 -16.15 -11.66 -0.69
CA TYR A 240 -14.86 -12.06 -1.24
C TYR A 240 -14.67 -13.57 -1.05
N GLY A 241 -14.97 -14.33 -2.11
CA GLY A 241 -15.07 -15.78 -2.01
C GLY A 241 -16.25 -16.21 -1.12
N ASN A 242 -16.01 -17.12 -0.18
CA ASN A 242 -17.03 -17.64 0.74
C ASN A 242 -17.16 -16.83 2.05
N LEU A 243 -16.47 -15.69 2.12
CA LEU A 243 -16.47 -14.80 3.26
C LEU A 243 -17.19 -13.50 2.92
N GLU A 244 -17.74 -12.89 3.95
CA GLU A 244 -18.35 -11.59 3.86
C GLU A 244 -18.02 -10.75 5.10
N GLN A 245 -18.06 -9.43 4.92
CA GLN A 245 -17.92 -8.44 5.97
C GLN A 245 -19.04 -7.41 5.82
N HIS A 246 -19.58 -6.94 6.94
CA HIS A 246 -20.69 -6.01 6.99
C HIS A 246 -20.26 -4.67 7.59
N TYR A 247 -20.59 -3.59 6.89
CA TYR A 247 -20.20 -2.24 7.28
C TYR A 247 -21.30 -1.23 6.91
N SER A 248 -21.04 0.05 7.18
CA SER A 248 -21.90 1.14 6.74
C SER A 248 -21.09 2.36 6.36
N LEU A 249 -21.65 3.17 5.45
CA LEU A 249 -21.13 4.46 5.03
C LEU A 249 -22.25 5.51 5.03
N LYS A 250 -21.88 6.79 5.07
CA LYS A 250 -22.80 7.92 4.87
C LYS A 250 -22.37 8.73 3.67
N THR A 251 -23.24 8.92 2.69
CA THR A 251 -22.94 9.77 1.51
C THR A 251 -22.81 11.24 1.89
N ASN A 252 -22.06 11.98 1.08
CA ASN A 252 -21.83 13.40 1.30
C ASN A 252 -23.11 14.25 1.10
N PRO A 253 -23.18 15.45 1.69
CA PRO A 253 -24.18 16.44 1.29
C PRO A 253 -23.91 16.96 -0.11
N LEU A 254 -24.96 17.52 -0.73
CA LEU A 254 -24.80 18.24 -2.00
C LEU A 254 -23.78 19.39 -1.84
N PRO A 255 -22.95 19.65 -2.88
CA PRO A 255 -22.06 20.81 -2.90
C PRO A 255 -22.80 22.12 -2.62
N GLY A 256 -22.19 23.00 -1.84
CA GLY A 256 -22.79 24.27 -1.39
C GLY A 256 -23.67 24.17 -0.14
N SER A 257 -23.88 22.97 0.43
CA SER A 257 -24.61 22.81 1.70
C SER A 257 -23.96 23.62 2.82
N ARG A 258 -24.79 24.31 3.61
CA ARG A 258 -24.37 25.12 4.78
C ARG A 258 -24.53 24.38 6.11
N LYS A 259 -24.82 23.08 6.09
CA LYS A 259 -24.89 22.27 7.31
C LYS A 259 -23.51 22.19 7.94
N GLU A 260 -23.47 22.36 9.26
CA GLU A 260 -22.25 22.23 10.04
C GLU A 260 -21.68 20.81 9.92
N PHE A 261 -20.36 20.72 9.84
CA PHE A 261 -19.65 19.46 9.85
C PHE A 261 -18.27 19.62 10.50
N VAL A 262 -17.69 18.50 10.90
CA VAL A 262 -16.33 18.42 11.44
C VAL A 262 -15.52 17.54 10.50
N PHE A 263 -14.30 17.92 10.16
CA PHE A 263 -13.34 17.04 9.50
C PHE A 263 -12.07 16.94 10.35
N ALA A 264 -11.35 15.85 10.21
CA ALA A 264 -10.04 15.68 10.85
C ALA A 264 -8.92 16.03 9.88
N TYR A 265 -7.85 16.61 10.39
CA TYR A 265 -6.62 16.85 9.65
C TYR A 265 -5.42 16.39 10.48
N THR A 266 -4.46 15.71 9.86
CA THR A 266 -3.16 15.38 10.46
C THR A 266 -2.10 15.14 9.38
N SER A 267 -0.84 15.21 9.79
CA SER A 267 0.36 14.88 9.02
C SER A 267 1.38 14.19 9.93
N ASP A 268 2.57 13.87 9.43
CA ASP A 268 3.76 13.53 10.23
C ASP A 268 3.57 12.32 11.17
N SER A 269 2.80 11.33 10.72
CA SER A 269 2.53 10.11 11.49
C SER A 269 3.58 9.01 11.29
N ARG A 270 4.78 9.36 10.82
CA ARG A 270 5.91 8.44 10.66
C ARG A 270 6.39 7.85 11.98
N GLY A 271 7.05 6.70 11.89
CA GLY A 271 7.63 6.00 13.04
C GLY A 271 8.63 6.87 13.80
N GLY A 272 8.52 6.87 15.13
CA GLY A 272 9.34 7.69 16.03
C GLY A 272 9.95 6.90 17.18
N ALA A 273 10.69 7.61 18.03
CA ALA A 273 11.24 7.02 19.25
C ALA A 273 10.11 6.58 20.22
N GLY A 274 10.37 5.56 21.04
CA GLY A 274 9.43 5.07 22.06
C GLY A 274 8.95 3.63 21.89
N GLY A 275 9.41 2.93 20.85
CA GLY A 275 9.20 1.49 20.67
C GLY A 275 7.74 1.08 20.44
N GLY A 276 7.53 -0.23 20.26
CA GLY A 276 6.20 -0.80 20.02
C GLY A 276 5.52 -0.19 18.80
N GLU A 277 4.22 0.07 18.92
CA GLU A 277 3.41 0.68 17.85
C GLU A 277 3.77 2.14 17.51
N ARG A 278 4.66 2.80 18.28
CA ARG A 278 5.18 4.14 17.92
C ARG A 278 6.18 4.07 16.76
N SER A 279 6.75 2.90 16.50
CA SER A 279 7.65 2.63 15.37
C SER A 279 7.32 1.26 14.78
N PHE A 280 6.22 1.23 14.02
CA PHE A 280 5.73 0.05 13.34
C PHE A 280 6.25 0.07 11.89
N ASN A 281 7.52 -0.30 11.70
CA ASN A 281 8.25 -0.29 10.43
C ASN A 281 7.82 0.85 9.49
N GLY A 282 8.18 2.08 9.86
CA GLY A 282 7.90 3.28 9.07
C GLY A 282 6.76 4.14 9.59
N THR A 283 5.76 3.59 10.27
CA THR A 283 4.59 4.36 10.74
C THR A 283 4.43 4.37 12.26
N ASN A 284 3.82 5.41 12.81
CA ASN A 284 3.39 5.51 14.20
C ASN A 284 1.93 5.04 14.31
N ALA A 285 1.75 3.72 14.22
CA ALA A 285 0.45 3.06 14.32
C ALA A 285 -0.29 3.42 15.62
N TYR A 286 0.45 3.64 16.71
CA TYR A 286 -0.13 4.05 18.01
C TYR A 286 -0.87 5.38 17.91
N MET A 287 -0.23 6.39 17.31
CA MET A 287 -0.80 7.73 17.26
C MET A 287 -1.93 7.81 16.22
N ILE A 288 -1.74 7.24 15.04
CA ILE A 288 -2.77 7.31 14.00
C ILE A 288 -4.06 6.59 14.42
N LYS A 289 -3.97 5.44 15.12
CA LYS A 289 -5.15 4.76 15.68
C LYS A 289 -5.90 5.63 16.68
N LYS A 290 -5.19 6.40 17.52
CA LYS A 290 -5.80 7.32 18.48
C LYS A 290 -6.46 8.51 17.81
N ILE A 291 -5.80 9.10 16.82
CA ILE A 291 -6.37 10.18 16.00
C ILE A 291 -7.67 9.67 15.39
N MET A 292 -7.66 8.49 14.74
CA MET A 292 -8.86 7.92 14.14
C MET A 292 -9.96 7.57 15.14
N ALA A 293 -9.61 7.08 16.34
CA ALA A 293 -10.58 6.83 17.40
C ALA A 293 -11.26 8.13 17.88
N VAL A 294 -10.50 9.21 18.06
CA VAL A 294 -11.04 10.54 18.43
C VAL A 294 -11.88 11.10 17.28
N SER A 295 -11.42 11.00 16.04
CA SER A 295 -12.17 11.41 14.85
C SER A 295 -13.51 10.69 14.75
N ALA A 296 -13.52 9.38 14.97
CA ALA A 296 -14.73 8.58 15.01
C ALA A 296 -15.67 9.00 16.16
N GLN A 297 -15.13 9.28 17.35
CA GLN A 297 -15.91 9.82 18.47
C GLN A 297 -16.53 11.19 18.16
N LYS A 298 -15.82 12.02 17.39
CA LYS A 298 -16.29 13.34 16.92
C LYS A 298 -17.21 13.27 15.71
N ASN A 299 -17.51 12.07 15.20
CA ASN A 299 -18.37 11.83 14.04
C ASN A 299 -17.96 12.70 12.84
N ILE A 300 -16.67 12.62 12.47
CA ILE A 300 -16.12 13.37 11.33
C ILE A 300 -16.85 13.06 10.02
N ALA A 301 -16.92 14.06 9.16
CA ALA A 301 -17.34 13.96 7.77
C ALA A 301 -16.32 13.18 6.92
N PHE A 302 -15.05 13.55 7.06
CA PHE A 302 -13.91 12.93 6.42
C PHE A 302 -12.63 13.21 7.24
N ALA A 303 -11.57 12.46 6.96
CA ALA A 303 -10.23 12.73 7.47
C ALA A 303 -9.30 13.05 6.31
N GLN A 304 -8.46 14.06 6.47
CA GLN A 304 -7.40 14.44 5.55
C GLN A 304 -6.07 14.15 6.23
N ILE A 305 -5.31 13.19 5.71
CA ILE A 305 -4.01 12.76 6.25
C ILE A 305 -2.96 13.06 5.18
N THR A 306 -2.15 14.10 5.38
CA THR A 306 -1.25 14.62 4.32
C THR A 306 0.20 14.54 4.73
N GLY A 307 0.95 13.70 4.04
CA GLY A 307 2.40 13.67 4.07
C GLY A 307 3.01 13.11 5.35
N ASP A 308 4.21 12.58 5.18
CA ASP A 308 5.06 12.05 6.23
C ASP A 308 4.38 10.97 7.07
N ILE A 309 3.64 10.10 6.38
CA ILE A 309 2.86 9.03 6.97
C ILE A 309 3.71 7.76 7.20
N ILE A 310 4.82 7.66 6.47
CA ILE A 310 5.81 6.60 6.57
C ILE A 310 7.22 7.18 6.79
N GLY A 311 8.21 6.32 7.01
CA GLY A 311 9.60 6.75 7.18
C GLY A 311 10.32 7.04 5.86
N GLY A 312 9.87 6.37 4.79
CA GLY A 312 10.39 6.39 3.42
C GLY A 312 11.87 6.70 3.22
N TYR A 313 12.20 7.55 2.24
CA TYR A 313 13.56 7.74 1.72
C TYR A 313 14.25 6.43 1.29
N LYS A 314 13.49 5.53 0.67
CA LYS A 314 13.95 4.20 0.26
C LYS A 314 14.24 4.14 -1.23
N ASP A 315 15.08 3.20 -1.61
CA ASP A 315 15.41 2.85 -3.00
C ASP A 315 14.78 1.51 -3.43
N VAL A 316 14.17 0.77 -2.50
CA VAL A 316 13.43 -0.47 -2.74
C VAL A 316 11.92 -0.27 -2.56
N ALA A 317 11.15 -0.35 -3.66
CA ALA A 317 9.69 -0.12 -3.65
C ALA A 317 8.94 -1.03 -2.67
N GLY A 318 9.36 -2.30 -2.57
CA GLY A 318 8.76 -3.26 -1.65
C GLY A 318 8.91 -2.89 -0.17
N GLU A 319 9.92 -2.09 0.19
CA GLU A 319 10.08 -1.57 1.56
C GLU A 319 9.07 -0.44 1.80
N MET A 320 8.92 0.50 0.87
CA MET A 320 7.89 1.56 0.95
C MET A 320 6.48 0.98 1.06
N GLN A 321 6.14 0.01 0.20
CA GLN A 321 4.85 -0.68 0.21
C GLN A 321 4.55 -1.36 1.54
N LEU A 322 5.57 -1.90 2.21
CA LEU A 322 5.42 -2.48 3.54
C LEU A 322 5.04 -1.41 4.58
N GLN A 323 5.66 -0.22 4.51
CA GLN A 323 5.32 0.88 5.42
C GLN A 323 3.91 1.40 5.14
N TYR A 324 3.53 1.57 3.87
CA TYR A 324 2.16 1.94 3.49
C TYR A 324 1.14 0.90 3.94
N ARG A 325 1.46 -0.39 3.83
CA ARG A 325 0.58 -1.44 4.33
C ARG A 325 0.36 -1.35 5.83
N ASN A 326 1.41 -1.07 6.61
CA ASN A 326 1.29 -0.93 8.05
C ASN A 326 0.41 0.26 8.45
N ILE A 327 0.47 1.39 7.75
CA ILE A 327 -0.45 2.51 8.04
C ILE A 327 -1.89 2.19 7.60
N ASN A 328 -2.07 1.58 6.43
CA ASN A 328 -3.38 1.13 5.95
C ASN A 328 -4.05 0.19 6.96
N ASN A 329 -3.32 -0.78 7.49
CA ASN A 329 -3.82 -1.69 8.52
C ASN A 329 -4.07 -0.99 9.87
N ALA A 330 -3.36 0.11 10.16
CA ALA A 330 -3.59 0.89 11.36
C ALA A 330 -4.89 1.70 11.32
N ILE A 331 -5.30 2.19 10.14
CA ILE A 331 -6.52 3.01 9.96
C ILE A 331 -7.73 2.20 9.51
N GLU A 332 -7.53 1.02 8.94
CA GLU A 332 -8.58 0.15 8.38
C GLU A 332 -9.80 -0.04 9.31
N PRO A 333 -9.65 -0.23 10.64
CA PRO A 333 -10.79 -0.37 11.53
C PRO A 333 -11.75 0.83 11.54
N PHE A 334 -11.39 1.95 10.94
CA PHE A 334 -12.25 3.14 10.80
C PHE A 334 -12.57 3.44 9.33
N ALA A 335 -11.67 3.08 8.42
CA ALA A 335 -11.70 3.49 7.04
C ALA A 335 -12.77 2.77 6.19
N HIS A 336 -13.34 1.67 6.69
CA HIS A 336 -14.52 1.03 6.10
C HIS A 336 -15.82 1.83 6.33
N SER A 337 -15.78 2.91 7.13
CA SER A 337 -16.96 3.75 7.43
C SER A 337 -16.74 5.24 7.25
N TYR A 338 -15.49 5.71 7.26
CA TYR A 338 -15.15 7.11 7.04
C TYR A 338 -14.29 7.27 5.80
N HIS A 339 -14.54 8.33 5.05
CA HIS A 339 -13.68 8.73 3.94
C HIS A 339 -12.37 9.30 4.49
N ILE A 340 -11.24 8.65 4.15
CA ILE A 340 -9.90 9.08 4.54
C ILE A 340 -9.13 9.40 3.28
N VAL A 341 -8.78 10.67 3.11
CA VAL A 341 -7.99 11.14 1.98
C VAL A 341 -6.53 11.21 2.39
N MET A 342 -5.68 10.45 1.69
CA MET A 342 -4.23 10.40 1.91
C MET A 342 -3.52 11.26 0.88
N ASN A 343 -2.44 11.93 1.27
CA ASN A 343 -1.54 12.59 0.32
C ASN A 343 -0.07 12.46 0.72
N MET A 344 0.84 12.79 -0.21
CA MET A 344 2.29 12.69 -0.07
C MET A 344 2.91 13.90 0.63
N GLY A 345 4.07 13.67 1.24
CA GLY A 345 5.04 14.65 1.73
C GLY A 345 6.46 14.16 1.44
N ASN A 346 7.47 14.83 2.02
CA ASN A 346 8.87 14.55 1.70
C ASN A 346 9.33 13.16 2.18
N HIS A 347 8.68 12.56 3.18
CA HIS A 347 8.99 11.19 3.60
C HIS A 347 8.33 10.10 2.75
N GLU A 348 7.44 10.44 1.80
CA GLU A 348 6.98 9.48 0.78
C GLU A 348 8.00 9.33 -0.37
N ALA A 349 9.16 9.98 -0.26
CA ALA A 349 10.20 9.96 -1.27
C ALA A 349 10.81 8.56 -1.49
N TYR A 350 10.64 8.05 -2.70
CA TYR A 350 11.22 6.84 -3.26
C TYR A 350 12.34 7.24 -4.22
N ASN A 351 13.59 7.12 -3.77
CA ASN A 351 14.73 7.75 -4.44
C ASN A 351 15.79 6.73 -4.88
N LYS A 352 16.43 6.99 -6.02
CA LYS A 352 17.76 6.46 -6.30
C LYS A 352 18.81 7.20 -5.47
N SER A 353 19.79 6.48 -4.94
CA SER A 353 20.92 7.06 -4.20
C SER A 353 22.21 6.86 -5.00
N PHE A 354 23.06 7.88 -5.04
CA PHE A 354 24.34 7.88 -5.77
C PHE A 354 25.47 8.26 -4.84
N ARG A 355 26.58 7.53 -4.89
CA ARG A 355 27.75 7.77 -4.03
C ARG A 355 29.05 7.63 -4.82
N ASP A 356 30.07 8.36 -4.40
CA ASP A 356 31.44 8.13 -4.84
C ASP A 356 32.00 6.87 -4.18
N LYS A 357 33.13 6.38 -4.70
CA LYS A 357 33.81 5.19 -4.16
C LYS A 357 34.18 5.35 -2.68
N GLU A 358 34.54 6.56 -2.25
CA GLU A 358 34.90 6.86 -0.86
C GLU A 358 33.69 7.19 0.03
N ARG A 359 32.48 7.25 -0.54
CA ARG A 359 31.20 7.59 0.11
C ARG A 359 31.17 8.97 0.80
N LYS A 360 32.05 9.89 0.38
CA LYS A 360 32.09 11.29 0.83
C LYS A 360 30.96 12.13 0.24
N TYR A 361 30.51 11.78 -0.96
CA TYR A 361 29.43 12.45 -1.67
C TYR A 361 28.20 11.56 -1.76
N HIS A 362 27.03 12.18 -1.60
CA HIS A 362 25.76 11.47 -1.67
C HIS A 362 24.72 12.35 -2.35
N LEU A 363 24.20 11.87 -3.47
CA LEU A 363 23.09 12.50 -4.19
C LEU A 363 21.88 11.55 -4.15
N ARG A 364 20.69 12.14 -4.17
CA ARG A 364 19.43 11.42 -4.29
C ARG A 364 18.54 12.12 -5.29
N ILE A 365 17.83 11.33 -6.07
CA ILE A 365 16.79 11.81 -6.98
C ILE A 365 15.63 10.85 -6.94
N ASP A 366 14.43 11.37 -7.20
CA ASP A 366 13.25 10.54 -7.42
C ASP A 366 13.55 9.39 -8.39
N ASN A 367 12.97 8.24 -8.10
CA ASN A 367 13.23 7.05 -8.87
C ASN A 367 12.59 7.15 -10.26
N PHE A 368 13.12 6.40 -11.22
CA PHE A 368 12.64 6.40 -12.60
C PHE A 368 12.90 5.03 -13.24
N PRO A 369 12.17 4.65 -14.32
CA PRO A 369 11.30 5.46 -15.19
C PRO A 369 10.04 6.03 -14.52
N TYR A 370 9.70 7.30 -14.80
CA TYR A 370 8.66 8.04 -14.07
C TYR A 370 7.24 7.48 -14.20
N ALA A 371 6.92 6.85 -15.34
CA ALA A 371 5.61 6.24 -15.59
C ALA A 371 5.29 5.03 -14.69
N THR A 372 6.32 4.37 -14.16
CA THR A 372 6.17 3.06 -13.50
C THR A 372 6.91 2.94 -12.19
N ASN A 373 7.87 3.84 -11.92
CA ASN A 373 8.82 3.67 -10.84
C ASN A 373 9.31 5.01 -10.28
N SER A 374 8.39 5.91 -9.93
CA SER A 374 8.59 7.17 -9.20
C SER A 374 7.94 7.12 -7.83
N SER A 375 8.19 8.12 -6.99
CA SER A 375 7.49 8.29 -5.70
C SER A 375 5.98 8.40 -5.91
N GLU A 376 5.56 9.17 -6.89
CA GLU A 376 4.18 9.48 -7.26
C GLU A 376 3.44 8.22 -7.74
N THR A 377 4.03 7.49 -8.70
CA THR A 377 3.44 6.24 -9.19
C THR A 377 3.37 5.17 -8.10
N LEU A 378 4.38 5.10 -7.23
CA LEU A 378 4.37 4.15 -6.12
C LEU A 378 3.27 4.48 -5.11
N PHE A 379 3.04 5.75 -4.81
CA PHE A 379 1.96 6.20 -3.94
C PHE A 379 0.58 5.90 -4.55
N ALA A 380 0.36 6.28 -5.82
CA ALA A 380 -0.86 5.99 -6.57
C ALA A 380 -1.15 4.48 -6.67
N SER A 381 -0.11 3.62 -6.66
CA SER A 381 -0.31 2.17 -6.65
C SER A 381 -0.90 1.61 -5.34
N VAL A 382 -0.99 2.41 -4.28
CA VAL A 382 -1.43 1.98 -2.94
C VAL A 382 -2.69 2.70 -2.46
N PHE A 383 -2.91 3.95 -2.88
CA PHE A 383 -4.03 4.78 -2.44
C PHE A 383 -4.95 5.11 -3.61
N THR A 384 -6.25 5.15 -3.35
CA THR A 384 -7.27 5.52 -4.35
C THR A 384 -7.70 6.98 -4.12
N ASN A 385 -7.26 7.89 -4.97
CA ASN A 385 -7.55 9.33 -4.92
C ASN A 385 -8.21 9.83 -6.23
N PRO A 386 -8.77 11.05 -6.26
CA PRO A 386 -9.37 11.57 -7.48
C PRO A 386 -8.35 11.78 -8.61
N HIS A 387 -8.76 11.50 -9.85
CA HIS A 387 -7.97 11.67 -11.08
C HIS A 387 -8.24 13.02 -11.79
N ASN A 388 -8.59 14.07 -11.04
CA ASN A 388 -9.08 15.34 -11.59
C ASN A 388 -8.07 16.49 -11.50
N GLY A 389 -6.81 16.21 -11.18
CA GLY A 389 -5.72 17.18 -11.27
C GLY A 389 -5.12 17.28 -12.68
N PRO A 390 -4.02 18.03 -12.82
CA PRO A 390 -3.18 18.01 -14.01
C PRO A 390 -2.64 16.59 -14.31
N ILE A 391 -2.13 16.37 -15.52
CA ILE A 391 -1.62 15.04 -15.94
C ILE A 391 -0.16 14.84 -15.50
N SER A 392 0.72 15.73 -15.93
CA SER A 392 2.14 15.80 -15.57
C SER A 392 2.72 17.14 -16.04
N GLU A 393 4.01 17.37 -15.81
CA GLU A 393 4.78 18.48 -16.41
C GLU A 393 5.25 18.19 -17.85
N ASP A 394 4.92 17.02 -18.41
CA ASP A 394 5.17 16.74 -19.82
C ASP A 394 4.32 17.66 -20.70
N HIS A 395 4.85 18.02 -21.87
CA HIS A 395 4.30 19.05 -22.77
C HIS A 395 4.35 20.49 -22.24
N SER A 396 4.90 20.75 -21.04
CA SER A 396 5.20 22.10 -20.59
C SER A 396 6.34 22.72 -21.40
N LYS A 397 6.57 24.02 -21.22
CA LYS A 397 7.74 24.71 -21.80
C LYS A 397 9.10 24.18 -21.30
N TYR A 398 9.09 23.40 -20.21
CA TYR A 398 10.27 22.79 -19.60
C TYR A 398 10.48 21.34 -20.02
N ASP A 399 9.56 20.75 -20.79
CA ASP A 399 9.69 19.39 -21.30
C ASP A 399 10.70 19.33 -22.46
N PRO A 400 11.85 18.64 -22.29
CA PRO A 400 12.87 18.57 -23.33
C PRO A 400 12.50 17.62 -24.48
N ASP A 401 11.47 16.79 -24.35
CA ASP A 401 11.02 15.86 -25.38
C ASP A 401 9.59 15.39 -25.16
N SER A 402 8.65 16.09 -25.80
CA SER A 402 7.21 15.82 -25.73
C SER A 402 6.77 14.47 -26.30
N SER A 403 7.68 13.66 -26.85
CA SER A 403 7.36 12.29 -27.29
C SER A 403 7.58 11.23 -26.21
N LYS A 404 8.12 11.63 -25.05
CA LYS A 404 8.45 10.73 -23.94
C LYS A 404 8.02 11.33 -22.61
N MET A 405 7.72 10.45 -21.65
CA MET A 405 7.51 10.89 -20.27
C MET A 405 8.86 11.26 -19.64
N ASN A 406 9.02 12.55 -19.34
CA ASN A 406 10.18 13.15 -18.69
C ASN A 406 9.90 13.58 -17.26
N PHE A 407 8.64 13.61 -16.82
CA PHE A 407 8.27 13.92 -15.43
C PHE A 407 7.33 12.87 -14.81
N PRO A 408 7.26 12.75 -13.47
CA PRO A 408 6.27 11.92 -12.79
C PRO A 408 4.82 12.32 -13.11
N PRO A 409 3.85 11.39 -13.04
CA PRO A 409 2.45 11.76 -13.16
C PRO A 409 1.96 12.52 -11.91
N TYR A 410 1.03 13.44 -12.10
CA TYR A 410 0.27 14.10 -11.02
C TYR A 410 -0.92 13.28 -10.54
N ASP A 411 -1.27 12.22 -11.28
CA ASP A 411 -2.42 11.38 -10.98
C ASP A 411 -2.38 10.84 -9.54
N GLU A 412 -3.52 10.97 -8.85
CA GLU A 412 -3.74 10.55 -7.46
C GLU A 412 -2.83 11.20 -6.38
N ASN A 413 -1.98 12.16 -6.75
CA ASN A 413 -1.13 12.95 -5.84
C ASN A 413 -1.33 14.48 -5.94
N VAL A 414 -1.97 14.96 -7.01
CA VAL A 414 -2.51 16.32 -7.13
C VAL A 414 -3.95 16.24 -7.60
N PHE A 415 -4.88 16.74 -6.80
CA PHE A 415 -6.30 16.59 -7.07
C PHE A 415 -7.15 17.55 -6.23
N TYR A 416 -8.45 17.58 -6.48
CA TYR A 416 -9.39 18.31 -5.64
C TYR A 416 -10.68 17.53 -5.40
N TYR A 417 -11.39 17.88 -4.33
CA TYR A 417 -12.73 17.40 -4.07
C TYR A 417 -13.54 18.44 -3.30
N THR A 418 -14.85 18.24 -3.22
CA THR A 418 -15.76 19.11 -2.48
C THR A 418 -16.49 18.33 -1.40
N TYR A 419 -16.64 18.95 -0.23
CA TYR A 419 -17.55 18.49 0.80
C TYR A 419 -18.40 19.67 1.27
N ALA A 420 -19.72 19.55 1.17
CA ALA A 420 -20.63 20.64 1.50
C ALA A 420 -20.21 21.95 0.80
N ASN A 421 -20.02 23.04 1.55
CA ASN A 421 -19.56 24.34 1.05
C ASN A 421 -18.02 24.52 1.02
N VAL A 422 -17.23 23.45 1.17
CA VAL A 422 -15.76 23.50 1.16
C VAL A 422 -15.21 22.79 -0.07
N ALA A 423 -14.25 23.43 -0.74
CA ALA A 423 -13.38 22.81 -1.73
C ALA A 423 -12.01 22.52 -1.09
N MET A 424 -11.53 21.30 -1.29
CA MET A 424 -10.23 20.83 -0.81
C MET A 424 -9.32 20.66 -2.03
N ILE A 425 -8.20 21.38 -2.07
CA ILE A 425 -7.19 21.29 -3.11
C ILE A 425 -5.97 20.60 -2.50
N ASN A 426 -5.63 19.43 -3.01
CA ASN A 426 -4.49 18.62 -2.59
C ASN A 426 -3.38 18.81 -3.60
N LEU A 427 -2.24 19.31 -3.13
CA LEU A 427 -1.04 19.52 -3.91
C LEU A 427 0.04 18.54 -3.44
N ASN A 428 1.00 18.24 -4.32
CA ASN A 428 2.20 17.50 -3.98
C ASN A 428 3.36 18.51 -3.86
N SER A 429 3.70 18.90 -2.64
CA SER A 429 4.83 19.81 -2.34
C SER A 429 6.20 19.18 -2.59
N ASP A 430 6.23 17.88 -2.89
CA ASP A 430 7.43 17.06 -3.06
C ASP A 430 7.36 16.31 -4.40
N TYR A 431 6.77 16.97 -5.40
CA TYR A 431 6.71 16.45 -6.77
C TYR A 431 8.09 16.45 -7.42
N TRP A 432 8.49 15.33 -8.02
CA TRP A 432 9.81 15.16 -8.66
C TRP A 432 10.96 15.53 -7.70
N TYR A 433 10.81 15.12 -6.43
CA TYR A 433 11.61 15.63 -5.33
C TYR A 433 13.07 15.16 -5.32
N THR A 434 13.95 16.11 -5.01
CA THR A 434 15.38 15.90 -4.75
C THR A 434 15.72 16.43 -3.36
N PRO A 435 16.04 15.55 -2.37
CA PRO A 435 16.21 15.92 -0.96
C PRO A 435 17.42 16.81 -0.61
N SER A 436 18.06 17.42 -1.60
CA SER A 436 19.26 18.24 -1.40
C SER A 436 19.32 19.32 -2.46
N MET A 437 19.14 20.57 -2.02
CA MET A 437 19.24 21.76 -2.87
C MET A 437 20.62 21.89 -3.55
N ARG A 438 21.68 21.39 -2.90
CA ARG A 438 23.04 21.36 -3.49
C ARG A 438 23.15 20.39 -4.66
N SER A 439 22.28 19.37 -4.68
CA SER A 439 22.26 18.34 -5.70
C SER A 439 21.54 18.83 -6.95
N ILE A 440 20.47 19.61 -6.84
CA ILE A 440 19.59 19.97 -7.98
C ILE A 440 20.34 20.51 -9.21
N PRO A 441 21.33 21.43 -9.09
CA PRO A 441 22.10 21.87 -10.26
C PRO A 441 22.90 20.75 -10.95
N ILE A 442 23.08 19.62 -10.28
CA ILE A 442 23.78 18.42 -10.74
C ILE A 442 22.77 17.40 -11.25
N ASN A 443 21.76 17.02 -10.47
CA ASN A 443 20.90 15.89 -10.81
C ASN A 443 19.50 16.27 -11.30
N GLY A 444 19.09 17.55 -11.26
CA GLY A 444 17.69 17.94 -11.50
C GLY A 444 16.80 17.66 -10.28
N GLY A 445 15.48 17.66 -10.51
CA GLY A 445 14.49 17.53 -9.45
C GLY A 445 14.14 18.85 -8.76
N ASN A 446 13.17 18.78 -7.85
CA ASN A 446 12.63 19.91 -7.11
C ASN A 446 13.00 19.88 -5.63
N ILE A 447 13.07 21.06 -5.00
CA ILE A 447 13.12 21.18 -3.54
C ILE A 447 11.73 20.99 -2.94
N HIS A 448 11.70 20.65 -1.66
CA HIS A 448 10.48 20.65 -0.86
C HIS A 448 9.77 22.00 -0.94
N GLY A 449 8.45 21.97 -1.16
CA GLY A 449 7.59 23.13 -1.28
C GLY A 449 7.61 23.82 -2.65
N TYR A 450 8.39 23.32 -3.62
CA TYR A 450 8.40 23.88 -4.97
C TYR A 450 7.19 23.37 -5.77
N VAL A 451 6.36 24.30 -6.23
CA VAL A 451 5.26 24.04 -7.15
C VAL A 451 5.72 24.46 -8.54
N MET A 452 5.65 23.55 -9.51
CA MET A 452 6.07 23.84 -10.88
C MET A 452 5.01 24.70 -11.59
N ASP A 453 5.49 25.67 -12.38
CA ASP A 453 4.64 26.54 -13.20
C ASP A 453 4.24 25.79 -14.48
N ASN A 454 3.06 25.15 -14.47
CA ASN A 454 2.47 24.49 -15.65
C ASN A 454 1.60 25.46 -16.46
#